data_AF-X0XHT6-F1
#
_entry.id   AF-X0XHT6-F1
#
_cell.length_a   1.000
_cell.length_b   1.000
_cell.length_c   1.000
_cell.angle_alpha   90.00
_cell.angle_beta   90.00
_cell.angle_gamma   90.00
#
_symmetry.space_group_name_H-M   'P 1'
#
loop_
_entity.id
_entity.type
_entity.pdbx_description
1 polymer ?
#
loop_
_entity_poly.entity_id
_entity_poly.type
_entity_poly.pdbx_seq_one_letter_code
_entity_poly.pdbx_strand_id
1 'polypeptide(L)' 'MPLLNYTTAVPANRTIGQIQGVLAAHGARALMMEYGDQGRIISLAFKIEGPAGPLSIK' A
#
# COMPACT_ATOMS: atom_id res chain seq x y z
N MET A 1 -10.47 -30.72 11.91
CA MET A 1 -10.84 -29.89 10.74
C MET A 1 -9.55 -29.45 10.07
N PRO A 2 -9.40 -29.56 8.74
CA PRO A 2 -8.22 -29.04 8.07
C PRO A 2 -8.21 -27.50 8.21
N LEU A 3 -7.04 -26.91 8.40
CA LEU A 3 -6.86 -25.45 8.34
C LEU A 3 -7.33 -24.95 6.97
N LEU A 4 -8.20 -23.95 6.95
CA LEU A 4 -8.53 -23.22 5.72
C LEU A 4 -7.21 -22.68 5.14
N ASN A 5 -6.98 -22.89 3.84
CA ASN A 5 -5.87 -22.24 3.16
C ASN A 5 -6.20 -20.75 3.01
N TYR A 6 -5.67 -19.91 3.90
CA TYR A 6 -5.76 -18.45 3.84
C TYR A 6 -4.78 -17.81 2.83
N THR A 7 -4.28 -18.61 1.88
CA THR A 7 -3.38 -18.14 0.83
C THR A 7 -4.20 -17.58 -0.33
N THR A 8 -3.84 -16.40 -0.80
CA THR A 8 -4.43 -15.79 -1.99
C THR A 8 -3.60 -16.12 -3.22
N ALA A 9 -4.26 -16.41 -4.34
CA ALA A 9 -3.60 -16.57 -5.63
C ALA A 9 -3.21 -15.22 -6.27
N VAL A 10 -3.63 -14.09 -5.68
CA VAL A 10 -3.29 -12.76 -6.15
C VAL A 10 -1.89 -12.38 -5.67
N PRO A 11 -0.93 -12.13 -6.57
CA PRO A 11 0.41 -11.67 -6.19
C PRO A 11 0.35 -10.33 -5.44
N ALA A 12 1.10 -10.22 -4.35
CA ALA A 12 1.08 -9.03 -3.49
C ALA A 12 1.42 -7.72 -4.24
N ASN A 13 2.36 -7.79 -5.19
CA ASN A 13 2.72 -6.66 -6.05
C ASN A 13 1.54 -6.16 -6.92
N ARG A 14 0.68 -7.06 -7.41
CA ARG A 14 -0.52 -6.70 -8.18
C ARG A 14 -1.48 -5.89 -7.33
N THR A 15 -1.69 -6.30 -6.08
CA THR A 15 -2.54 -5.61 -5.12
C THR A 15 -1.97 -4.24 -4.76
N ILE A 16 -0.65 -4.12 -4.59
CA ILE A 16 0.01 -2.82 -4.30
C ILE A 16 -0.19 -1.82 -5.44
N GLY A 17 -0.05 -2.25 -6.69
CA GLY A 17 -0.29 -1.35 -7.84
C GLY A 17 -1.74 -0.84 -7.89
N GLN A 18 -2.71 -1.68 -7.54
CA GLN A 18 -4.12 -1.26 -7.43
C GLN A 18 -4.32 -0.25 -6.29
N ILE A 19 -3.71 -0.49 -5.13
CA ILE A 19 -3.75 0.43 -3.97
C ILE A 19 -3.16 1.79 -4.37
N GLN A 20 -1.99 1.80 -5.02
CA GLN A 20 -1.35 3.03 -5.51
C GLN A 20 -2.25 3.79 -6.48
N GLY A 21 -2.90 3.09 -7.43
CA GLY A 21 -3.84 3.70 -8.38
C GLY A 21 -5.02 4.37 -7.68
N VAL A 22 -5.62 3.71 -6.69
CA VAL A 22 -6.72 4.27 -5.88
C VAL A 22 -6.24 5.49 -5.08
N LEU A 23 -5.11 5.38 -4.40
CA LEU A 23 -4.56 6.51 -3.61
C LEU A 23 -4.27 7.72 -4.51
N ALA A 24 -3.67 7.50 -5.68
CA ALA A 24 -3.40 8.57 -6.65
C ALA A 24 -4.70 9.21 -7.16
N ALA A 25 -5.71 8.42 -7.51
CA ALA A 25 -7.02 8.92 -7.95
C ALA A 25 -7.72 9.76 -6.88
N HIS A 26 -7.44 9.50 -5.60
CA HIS A 26 -8.01 10.22 -4.46
C HIS A 26 -7.09 11.32 -3.90
N GLY A 27 -6.06 11.75 -4.65
CA GLY A 27 -5.28 12.94 -4.32
C GLY A 27 -4.00 12.70 -3.51
N ALA A 28 -3.56 11.45 -3.38
CA ALA A 28 -2.21 11.19 -2.87
C ALA A 28 -1.16 11.80 -3.80
N ARG A 29 -0.22 12.56 -3.21
CA ARG A 29 0.84 13.29 -3.93
C ARG A 29 2.22 12.63 -3.83
N ALA A 30 2.40 11.75 -2.85
CA ALA A 30 3.62 10.97 -2.69
C ALA A 30 3.28 9.62 -2.04
N LEU A 31 4.09 8.61 -2.35
CA LEU A 31 4.01 7.26 -1.82
C LEU A 31 5.42 6.82 -1.41
N MET A 32 5.54 6.14 -0.28
CA MET A 32 6.77 5.48 0.18
C MET A 32 6.45 4.03 0.48
N MET A 33 7.31 3.12 0.03
CA MET A 33 7.17 1.69 0.27
C MET A 33 8.37 1.19 1.05
N GLU A 34 8.10 0.36 2.04
CA GLU A 34 9.14 -0.36 2.78
C GLU A 34 9.21 -1.79 2.26
N TYR A 35 10.41 -2.20 1.90
CA TYR A 35 10.71 -3.56 1.49
C TYR A 35 11.38 -4.27 2.64
N GLY A 36 10.77 -5.37 3.09
CA GLY A 36 11.38 -6.31 4.01
C GLY A 36 12.22 -7.35 3.27
N ASP A 37 12.40 -8.50 3.89
CA ASP A 37 13.22 -9.58 3.34
C ASP A 37 12.75 -10.03 1.96
N GLN A 38 13.72 -10.42 1.12
CA GLN A 38 13.49 -10.95 -0.22
C GLN A 38 12.73 -9.99 -1.16
N GLY A 39 12.80 -8.68 -0.91
CA GLY A 39 12.17 -7.67 -1.76
C GLY A 39 10.64 -7.65 -1.64
N ARG A 40 10.08 -8.20 -0.56
CA ARG A 40 8.65 -8.14 -0.29
C ARG A 40 8.28 -6.80 0.32
N ILE A 41 7.25 -6.16 -0.21
CA ILE A 41 6.68 -4.95 0.40
C ILE A 41 6.00 -5.34 1.71
N ILE A 42 6.39 -4.69 2.80
CA ILE A 42 5.84 -4.90 4.16
C ILE A 42 5.04 -3.70 4.66
N SER A 43 5.29 -2.50 4.11
CA SER A 43 4.59 -1.27 4.49
C SER A 43 4.45 -0.31 3.31
N LEU A 44 3.41 0.53 3.37
CA LEU A 44 3.16 1.62 2.43
C LEU A 44 2.66 2.84 3.20
N ALA A 45 3.29 3.99 2.96
CA ALA A 45 2.87 5.28 3.45
C ALA A 45 2.57 6.23 2.28
N PHE A 46 1.68 7.20 2.49
CA PHE A 46 1.28 8.16 1.46
C PHE A 46 1.08 9.54 2.04
N LYS A 47 1.27 10.56 1.20
CA LYS A 47 1.02 11.96 1.52
C LYS A 47 -0.22 12.44 0.78
N ILE A 48 -1.16 13.04 1.48
CA ILE A 48 -2.38 13.66 0.91
C ILE A 48 -2.58 15.05 1.50
N GLU A 49 -3.17 15.95 0.73
CA GLU A 49 -3.60 17.26 1.24
C GLU A 49 -4.94 17.09 1.96
N GLY A 50 -4.94 17.30 3.28
CA GLY A 50 -6.15 17.34 4.08
C GLY A 50 -6.66 18.77 4.26
N PRO A 51 -7.86 18.95 4.85
CA PRO A 51 -8.42 20.28 5.13
C PRO A 51 -7.52 21.18 6.01
N ALA A 52 -6.63 20.58 6.80
CA ALA A 52 -5.68 21.26 7.67
C ALA A 52 -4.26 21.40 7.05
N GLY A 53 -4.10 21.08 5.77
CA GLY A 53 -2.81 21.06 5.07
C GLY A 53 -2.27 19.65 4.81
N PRO A 54 -1.02 19.54 4.32
CA PRO A 54 -0.45 18.26 3.92
C PRO A 54 -0.26 17.31 5.11
N LEU A 55 -0.89 16.14 5.05
CA LEU A 55 -0.67 15.06 6.01
C LEU A 55 0.65 14.37 5.65
N SER A 56 1.69 14.61 6.46
CA SER A 56 3.03 14.09 6.21
C SER A 56 3.16 12.60 6.56
N ILE A 57 4.01 11.91 5.81
CA ILE A 57 4.52 10.58 6.16
C ILE A 57 5.49 10.76 7.33
N LYS A 58 5.28 10.00 8.41
CA LYS A 58 6.15 10.01 9.60
C LYS A 58 6.90 8.70 9.71
#